data_AF-A0A0S7Y7V5-F1
#
_entry.id   AF-A0A0S7Y7V5-F1
#
_cell.length_a   1.000
_cell.length_b   1.000
_cell.length_c   1.000
_cell.angle_alpha   90.00
_cell.angle_beta   90.00
_cell.angle_gamma   90.00
#
_symmetry.space_group_name_H-M   'P 1'
#
loop_
_entity.id
_entity.type
_entity.pdbx_description
1 polymer ?
#
loop_
_entity_poly.entity_id
_entity_poly.type
_entity_poly.pdbx_seq_one_letter_code
_entity_poly.pdbx_strand_id
1 'polypeptide(L)'
;IPQKIIKQIGLLDEKYFFYFEDLDYCRRAHQKGFKVFYLPVAKVLHYHGAAGKAMPEQTHQWLVESSKRYNGLLRYYWLTLIISLGQKWRRLIGRS
;
A
#
# COMPACT_ATOMS: atom_id res chain seq x y z
N ILE A 1 -11.00 16.40 -1.46
CA ILE A 1 -11.29 15.94 -0.08
C ILE A 1 -11.82 17.14 0.71
N PRO A 2 -12.96 17.05 1.41
CA PRO A 2 -13.49 18.18 2.21
C PRO A 2 -12.49 18.67 3.26
N GLN A 3 -12.37 19.98 3.43
CA GLN A 3 -11.41 20.59 4.37
C GLN A 3 -11.59 20.11 5.82
N LYS A 4 -12.83 19.81 6.25
CA LYS A 4 -13.14 19.23 7.56
C LYS A 4 -12.39 17.92 7.81
N ILE A 5 -12.26 17.07 6.79
CA ILE A 5 -11.55 15.78 6.91
C ILE A 5 -10.07 16.06 7.13
N ILE A 6 -9.47 16.92 6.30
CA ILE A 6 -8.04 17.28 6.41
C ILE A 6 -7.73 17.86 7.79
N LYS A 7 -8.59 18.72 8.34
CA LYS A 7 -8.44 19.27 9.70
C LYS A 7 -8.48 18.20 10.81
N GLN A 8 -9.15 17.07 10.59
CA GLN A 8 -9.29 16.02 11.61
C GLN A 8 -8.26 14.91 11.51
N ILE A 9 -7.80 14.57 10.29
CA ILE A 9 -6.84 13.47 10.09
C ILE A 9 -5.44 13.95 9.72
N GLY A 10 -5.28 15.21 9.32
CA GLY A 10 -4.04 15.77 8.80
C GLY A 10 -3.86 15.53 7.31
N LEU A 11 -2.65 15.79 6.82
CA LEU A 11 -2.22 15.50 5.44
C LEU A 11 -1.71 14.05 5.31
N LEU A 12 -1.10 13.73 4.17
CA LEU A 12 -0.30 12.51 4.03
C LEU A 12 0.87 12.55 5.02
N ASP A 13 1.27 11.40 5.54
CA ASP A 13 2.42 11.30 6.43
C ASP A 13 3.70 11.34 5.57
N GLU A 14 4.44 12.46 5.66
CA GLU A 14 5.67 12.72 4.90
C GLU A 14 6.78 11.71 5.17
N LYS A 15 6.66 10.90 6.23
CA LYS A 15 7.61 9.82 6.46
C LYS A 15 7.53 8.79 5.34
N TYR A 16 6.37 8.59 4.69
CA TYR A 16 6.27 7.76 3.49
C TYR A 16 6.77 8.56 2.28
N PHE A 17 7.82 8.06 1.63
CA PHE A 17 8.26 8.65 0.37
C PHE A 17 7.42 8.14 -0.82
N PHE A 18 7.15 6.83 -0.84
CA PHE A 18 6.37 6.18 -1.90
C PHE A 18 5.71 4.90 -1.38
N TYR A 19 4.50 4.59 -1.86
CA TYR A 19 3.65 3.49 -1.43
C TYR A 19 3.11 3.60 0.01
N PHE A 20 1.90 3.05 0.21
CA PHE A 20 1.18 2.96 1.48
C PHE A 20 0.77 4.30 2.12
N GLU A 21 1.19 5.46 1.60
CA GLU A 21 0.80 6.78 2.10
C GLU A 21 -0.71 7.01 1.96
N ASP A 22 -1.28 6.55 0.85
CA ASP A 22 -2.69 6.62 0.51
C ASP A 22 -3.52 5.62 1.33
N LEU A 23 -3.01 4.41 1.54
CA LEU A 23 -3.61 3.40 2.39
C LEU A 23 -3.64 3.85 3.86
N ASP A 24 -2.55 4.43 4.36
CA ASP A 24 -2.50 5.01 5.70
C ASP A 24 -3.51 6.15 5.86
N TYR A 25 -3.59 7.03 4.86
CA TYR A 25 -4.57 8.12 4.85
C TYR A 25 -6.01 7.60 4.91
N CYS A 26 -6.34 6.60 4.09
CA CYS A 26 -7.66 5.95 4.10
C CYS A 26 -7.95 5.26 5.44
N ARG A 27 -6.94 4.60 6.04
CA ARG A 27 -7.05 3.99 7.36
C ARG A 27 -7.33 5.02 8.45
N ARG A 28 -6.62 6.15 8.45
CA ARG A 28 -6.85 7.26 9.40
C ARG A 28 -8.24 7.88 9.23
N ALA A 29 -8.69 8.06 7.99
CA ALA A 29 -10.04 8.51 7.70
C ALA A 29 -11.09 7.54 8.28
N HIS A 30 -10.92 6.24 8.04
CA HIS A 30 -11.81 5.21 8.55
C HIS A 30 -11.83 5.15 10.10
N GLN A 31 -10.67 5.29 10.76
CA GLN A 31 -10.56 5.34 12.22
C GLN A 31 -11.27 6.55 12.85
N LYS A 32 -11.46 7.64 12.10
CA LYS A 32 -12.26 8.80 12.52
C LYS A 32 -13.74 8.70 12.11
N GLY A 33 -14.18 7.55 11.60
CA GLY A 33 -15.57 7.32 11.19
C GLY A 33 -15.93 7.90 9.83
N PHE A 34 -14.96 8.37 9.05
CA PHE A 34 -15.21 8.77 7.67
C PHE A 34 -15.33 7.56 6.75
N LYS A 35 -16.19 7.68 5.75
CA LYS A 35 -16.38 6.64 4.74
C LYS A 35 -15.38 6.83 3.60
N VAL A 36 -14.75 5.73 3.18
CA VAL A 36 -13.90 5.65 1.99
C VAL A 36 -14.65 4.81 0.97
N PHE A 37 -14.84 5.34 -0.24
CA PHE A 37 -15.66 4.72 -1.28
C PHE A 37 -14.87 4.47 -2.55
N TYR A 38 -15.17 3.34 -3.20
CA TYR A 38 -14.84 3.10 -4.59
C TYR A 38 -16.01 3.57 -5.46
N LEU A 39 -15.73 4.43 -6.45
CA LEU A 39 -16.74 5.00 -7.34
C LEU A 39 -16.55 4.48 -8.77
N PRO A 40 -17.24 3.41 -9.20
CA PRO A 40 -17.00 2.76 -10.49
C PRO A 40 -17.37 3.62 -11.70
N VAL A 41 -18.24 4.62 -11.52
CA VAL A 41 -18.64 5.55 -12.58
C VAL A 41 -17.56 6.58 -12.91
N ALA A 42 -16.65 6.86 -11.98
CA ALA A 42 -15.50 7.72 -12.23
C ALA A 42 -14.38 6.90 -12.87
N LYS A 43 -13.93 7.32 -14.06
CA LYS A 43 -12.87 6.63 -14.82
C LYS A 43 -11.64 7.52 -14.93
N VAL A 44 -10.49 6.96 -14.59
CA VAL A 44 -9.17 7.60 -14.72
C VAL A 44 -8.22 6.60 -15.37
N LEU A 45 -7.48 7.03 -16.38
CA LEU A 45 -6.45 6.21 -17.01
C LEU A 45 -5.11 6.42 -16.30
N HIS A 46 -4.53 5.32 -15.80
CA HIS A 46 -3.21 5.33 -15.16
C HIS A 46 -2.20 4.58 -16.03
N TYR A 47 -1.22 5.29 -16.57
CA TYR A 47 -0.09 4.69 -17.27
C TYR A 47 0.90 4.06 -16.29
N HIS A 48 0.81 2.74 -16.14
CA HIS A 48 1.59 2.01 -15.14
C HIS A 48 3.10 2.00 -15.44
N GLY A 49 3.90 2.06 -14.37
CA GLY A 49 5.34 1.76 -14.42
C GLY A 49 6.26 2.89 -14.88
N ALA A 50 5.74 4.10 -15.13
CA ALA A 50 6.56 5.24 -15.54
C ALA A 50 7.65 5.58 -14.50
N ALA A 51 7.30 5.59 -13.20
CA ALA A 51 8.23 5.90 -12.12
C ALA A 51 9.14 4.71 -11.73
N GLY A 52 8.65 3.47 -11.87
CA GLY A 52 9.34 2.28 -11.38
C GLY A 52 10.40 1.70 -12.33
N LYS A 53 10.26 1.94 -13.64
CA LYS A 53 11.12 1.29 -14.66
C LYS A 53 12.58 1.74 -14.62
N ALA A 54 12.84 2.99 -14.26
CA ALA A 54 14.20 3.54 -14.22
C ALA A 54 14.99 3.10 -12.98
N MET A 55 14.29 2.73 -11.91
CA MET A 55 14.88 2.54 -10.57
C MET A 55 14.26 1.33 -9.84
N PRO A 56 14.38 0.10 -10.38
CA PRO A 56 13.67 -1.06 -9.86
C PRO A 56 14.10 -1.44 -8.43
N GLU A 57 15.38 -1.33 -8.10
CA GLU A 57 15.87 -1.67 -6.75
C GLU A 57 15.39 -0.66 -5.70
N GLN A 58 15.49 0.64 -6.00
CA GLN A 58 15.08 1.71 -5.08
C GLN A 58 13.57 1.70 -4.86
N THR A 59 12.79 1.49 -5.92
CA THR A 59 11.32 1.35 -5.78
C THR A 59 10.94 0.13 -4.96
N HIS A 60 11.66 -0.99 -5.08
CA HIS A 60 11.47 -2.14 -4.20
C HIS A 60 11.83 -1.82 -2.74
N GLN A 61 12.94 -1.11 -2.49
CA GLN A 61 13.31 -0.69 -1.14
C GLN A 61 12.24 0.21 -0.51
N TRP A 62 11.74 1.22 -1.22
CA TRP A 62 10.66 2.07 -0.73
C TRP A 62 9.38 1.29 -0.45
N LEU A 63 9.03 0.34 -1.32
CA LEU A 63 7.89 -0.55 -1.09
C LEU A 63 8.04 -1.35 0.21
N VAL A 64 9.23 -1.92 0.44
CA VAL A 64 9.52 -2.70 1.65
C VAL A 64 9.45 -1.83 2.90
N GLU A 65 10.10 -0.67 2.90
CA GLU A 65 10.13 0.22 4.06
C GLU A 65 8.74 0.79 4.39
N SER A 66 8.00 1.23 3.38
CA SER A 66 6.61 1.69 3.56
C SER A 66 5.69 0.57 4.05
N SER A 67 5.87 -0.66 3.54
CA SER A 67 5.09 -1.83 4.00
C SER A 67 5.37 -2.19 5.45
N LYS A 68 6.64 -2.18 5.88
CA LYS A 68 7.04 -2.39 7.29
C LYS A 68 6.40 -1.36 8.20
N ARG A 69 6.41 -0.08 7.80
CA ARG A 69 5.77 0.99 8.59
C ARG A 69 4.27 0.80 8.68
N TYR A 70 3.60 0.57 7.57
CA TYR A 70 2.15 0.47 7.54
C TYR A 70 1.63 -0.72 8.37
N ASN A 71 2.27 -1.88 8.23
CA ASN A 71 1.83 -3.12 8.89
C ASN A 71 2.39 -3.29 10.31
N GLY A 72 3.51 -2.65 10.63
CA GLY A 72 4.35 -3.01 11.76
C GLY A 72 5.21 -4.25 11.47
N LEU A 73 6.34 -4.39 12.16
CA LEU A 73 7.35 -5.42 11.86
C LEU A 73 6.80 -6.84 11.98
N LEU A 74 6.08 -7.16 13.07
CA LEU A 74 5.55 -8.51 13.30
C LEU A 74 4.60 -8.95 12.18
N ARG A 75 3.61 -8.11 11.85
CA ARG A 75 2.63 -8.42 10.80
C ARG A 75 3.30 -8.48 9.42
N TYR A 76 4.25 -7.60 9.14
CA TYR A 76 5.01 -7.61 7.90
C TYR A 76 5.72 -8.96 7.68
N TYR A 77 6.50 -9.42 8.66
CA TYR A 77 7.22 -10.69 8.53
C TYR A 77 6.26 -11.90 8.48
N TRP A 78 5.17 -11.88 9.23
CA TRP A 78 4.13 -12.91 9.15
C TRP A 78 3.48 -13.01 7.77
N LEU A 79 3.06 -11.87 7.19
CA LEU A 79 2.47 -11.84 5.84
C LEU A 79 3.48 -12.31 4.80
N THR A 80 4.73 -11.87 4.91
CA THR A 80 5.81 -12.26 3.99
C THR A 80 6.06 -13.76 4.06
N LEU A 81 6.06 -14.34 5.26
CA LEU A 81 6.17 -15.78 5.46
C LEU A 81 5.03 -16.52 4.77
N ILE A 82 3.77 -16.15 5.05
CA ILE A 82 2.58 -16.79 4.46
C ILE A 82 2.62 -16.72 2.92
N ILE A 83 2.89 -15.54 2.37
CA ILE A 83 2.98 -15.34 0.91
C ILE A 83 4.11 -16.18 0.33
N SER A 84 5.29 -16.19 0.95
CA SER A 84 6.44 -16.96 0.47
C SER A 84 6.20 -18.47 0.48
N LEU A 85 5.54 -18.98 1.52
CA LEU A 85 5.15 -20.38 1.62
C LEU A 85 4.11 -20.73 0.55
N GLY A 86 3.09 -19.89 0.37
CA GLY A 86 2.08 -20.07 -0.68
C GLY A 86 2.68 -20.05 -2.09
N GLN A 87 3.64 -19.17 -2.36
CA GLN A 87 4.36 -19.12 -3.65
C GLN A 87 5.20 -20.37 -3.88
N LYS A 88 5.92 -20.86 -2.85
CA LYS A 88 6.69 -22.11 -2.94
C LYS A 88 5.77 -23.31 -3.18
N TRP A 89 4.67 -23.40 -2.44
CA TRP A 89 3.64 -24.45 -2.59
C TRP A 89 3.07 -24.49 -4.01
N ARG A 90 2.68 -23.33 -4.56
CA ARG A 90 2.19 -23.23 -5.94
C ARG A 90 3.21 -23.71 -6.97
N ARG A 91 4.51 -23.44 -6.77
CA ARG A 91 5.58 -23.91 -7.66
C ARG A 91 5.81 -25.42 -7.58
N LEU A 92 5.56 -26.02 -6.41
CA LEU A 92 5.70 -27.47 -6.21
C LEU A 92 4.53 -28.24 -6.84
N ILE A 93 3.30 -27.76 -6.68
CA ILE A 93 2.10 -28.43 -7.24
C ILE A 93 1.86 -28.08 -8.70
N GLY A 94 2.24 -26.88 -9.16
CA GLY A 94 2.11 -26.49 -10.56
C GLY A 94 3.15 -27.12 -11.49
N ARG A 95 3.94 -28.08 -11.01
CA ARG A 95 4.94 -28.86 -11.78
C ARG A 95 4.54 -30.32 -12.00
N SER A 96 3.32 -30.73 -11.63
CA SER A 96 2.69 -31.99 -12.03
C SER A 96 1.73 -31.78 -13.19
#